data_AF-A0A3M0C8D5-F1
#
_entry.id   AF-A0A3M0C8D5-F1
#
_cell.length_a   1.000
_cell.length_b   1.000
_cell.length_c   1.000
_cell.angle_alpha   90.00
_cell.angle_beta   90.00
_cell.angle_gamma   90.00
#
_symmetry.space_group_name_H-M   'P 1'
#
loop_
_entity.id
_entity.type
_entity.pdbx_description
1 polymer ?
#
loop_
_entity_poly.entity_id
_entity_poly.type
_entity_poly.pdbx_seq_one_letter_code
_entity_poly.pdbx_strand_id
1 'polypeptide(L)'
;MASGGEPFYMDPTFWVAGSFAAFVGIGLWQRVHKNIAAMLDARAEAISKQLTEARSLREEAEKSLSDAQARQRETQREADNIVAQAKEDADLMVAATKEQIASLIERRTKAAEDKIAQAEAHALKQVRAAAVDVAVSAAESVLSDKLKGRDGSALITKSIGDVEGKLH
;
A
#
# COMPACT_ATOMS: atom_id res chain seq x y z
N MET A 1 -90.34 38.27 74.88
CA MET A 1 -89.78 37.59 76.06
C MET A 1 -89.11 36.32 75.55
N ALA A 2 -87.79 36.25 75.71
CA ALA A 2 -86.86 35.15 75.39
C ALA A 2 -87.00 34.44 74.01
N SER A 3 -86.17 34.88 73.07
CA SER A 3 -85.72 34.10 71.92
C SER A 3 -85.00 32.82 72.38
N GLY A 4 -85.64 31.66 72.24
CA GLY A 4 -84.99 30.37 72.38
C GLY A 4 -84.64 29.83 70.99
N GLY A 5 -83.45 30.17 70.49
CA GLY A 5 -82.89 29.45 69.35
C GLY A 5 -82.65 28.00 69.74
N GLU A 6 -83.07 27.06 68.89
CA GLU A 6 -82.70 25.65 68.99
C GLU A 6 -81.19 25.55 69.27
N PRO A 7 -80.77 24.79 70.29
CA PRO A 7 -79.36 24.69 70.61
C PRO A 7 -78.57 24.14 69.43
N PHE A 8 -77.46 24.79 69.07
CA PHE A 8 -76.63 24.47 67.91
C PHE A 8 -76.18 22.99 67.81
N TYR A 9 -76.20 22.25 68.92
CA TYR A 9 -75.83 20.84 69.02
C TYR A 9 -76.93 19.86 68.59
N MET A 10 -78.17 20.33 68.37
CA MET A 10 -79.30 19.54 67.86
C MET A 10 -79.45 19.62 66.33
N ASP A 11 -78.71 20.51 65.67
CA ASP A 11 -78.66 20.59 64.21
C ASP A 11 -77.75 19.48 63.63
N PRO A 12 -78.26 18.55 62.79
CA PRO A 12 -77.45 17.55 62.11
C PRO A 12 -76.27 18.14 61.35
N THR A 13 -76.41 19.36 60.84
CA THR A 13 -75.37 20.07 60.10
C THR A 13 -74.14 20.35 60.96
N PHE A 14 -74.32 20.62 62.26
CA PHE A 14 -73.21 20.84 63.20
C PHE A 14 -72.37 19.58 63.42
N TRP A 15 -73.03 18.42 63.59
CA TRP A 15 -72.34 17.13 63.71
C TRP A 15 -71.66 16.72 62.41
N VAL A 16 -72.28 16.94 61.24
CA VAL A 16 -71.65 16.69 59.93
C VAL A 16 -70.40 17.56 59.74
N ALA A 17 -70.48 18.86 60.05
CA ALA A 17 -69.33 19.76 59.98
C ALA A 17 -68.21 19.35 60.96
N GLY A 18 -68.57 18.94 62.19
CA GLY A 18 -67.62 18.42 63.17
C GLY A 18 -66.94 17.13 62.74
N SER A 19 -67.68 16.16 62.19
CA SER A 19 -67.14 14.92 61.63
C SER A 19 -66.25 15.17 60.41
N PHE A 20 -66.62 16.10 59.52
CA PHE A 20 -65.78 16.50 58.39
C PHE A 20 -64.50 17.19 58.85
N ALA A 21 -64.57 18.10 59.81
CA ALA A 21 -63.41 18.76 60.40
C ALA A 21 -62.48 17.75 61.10
N ALA A 22 -63.04 16.77 61.83
CA ALA A 22 -62.27 15.69 62.43
C ALA A 22 -61.61 14.79 61.37
N PHE A 23 -62.31 14.44 60.29
CA PHE A 23 -61.76 13.67 59.17
C PHE A 23 -60.61 14.40 58.46
N VAL A 24 -60.81 15.68 58.12
CA VAL A 24 -59.77 16.53 57.52
C VAL A 24 -58.61 16.72 58.49
N GLY A 25 -58.89 16.97 59.77
CA GLY A 25 -57.88 17.11 60.83
C GLY A 25 -57.02 15.86 60.98
N ILE A 26 -57.63 14.68 61.01
CA ILE A 26 -56.92 13.38 61.03
C ILE A 26 -56.14 13.17 59.73
N GLY A 27 -56.70 13.48 58.56
CA GLY A 27 -56.00 13.37 57.27
C GLY A 27 -54.80 14.31 57.14
N LEU A 28 -54.88 15.51 57.72
CA LEU A 28 -53.77 16.44 57.83
C LEU A 28 -52.73 15.96 58.85
N TRP A 29 -53.15 15.43 60.00
CA TRP A 29 -52.25 14.88 61.02
C TRP A 29 -51.50 13.64 60.51
N GLN A 30 -52.18 12.75 59.79
CA GLN A 30 -51.60 11.58 59.12
C GLN A 30 -50.84 11.92 57.81
N ARG A 31 -50.71 13.20 57.46
CA ARG A 31 -49.89 13.69 56.34
C ARG A 31 -50.25 13.08 54.98
N VAL A 32 -51.51 12.71 54.77
CA VAL A 32 -51.98 12.13 53.50
C VAL A 32 -51.65 13.04 52.31
N HIS A 33 -51.80 14.37 52.49
CA HIS A 33 -51.42 15.37 51.49
C HIS A 33 -49.93 15.36 51.12
N LYS A 34 -49.03 15.14 52.09
CA LYS A 34 -47.58 15.07 51.83
C LYS A 34 -47.20 13.80 51.06
N ASN A 35 -47.84 12.67 51.35
CA ASN A 35 -47.58 11.43 50.63
C ASN A 35 -47.99 11.53 49.16
N ILE A 36 -49.13 12.16 48.88
CA ILE A 36 -49.58 12.40 47.50
C ILE A 36 -48.60 13.34 46.78
N ALA A 37 -48.21 14.46 47.41
CA ALA A 37 -47.23 15.37 46.84
C ALA A 37 -45.88 14.66 46.55
N ALA A 38 -45.37 13.88 47.50
CA ALA A 38 -44.13 13.13 47.34
C ALA A 38 -44.19 12.10 46.20
N MET A 39 -45.34 11.43 45.99
CA MET A 39 -45.51 10.52 44.85
C MET A 39 -45.51 11.26 43.51
N LEU A 40 -46.13 12.44 43.45
CA LEU A 40 -46.11 13.28 42.25
C LEU A 40 -44.69 13.79 41.97
N ASP A 41 -43.99 14.27 42.99
CA ASP A 41 -42.60 14.73 42.89
C ASP A 41 -41.68 13.59 42.43
N ALA A 42 -41.81 12.39 43.01
CA ALA A 42 -41.02 11.22 42.60
C ALA A 42 -41.28 10.83 41.13
N ARG A 43 -42.52 10.95 40.65
CA ARG A 43 -42.84 10.74 39.23
C ARG A 43 -42.23 11.83 38.35
N ALA A 44 -42.32 13.09 38.76
CA ALA A 44 -41.73 14.21 38.02
C ALA A 44 -40.21 14.06 37.92
N GLU A 45 -39.54 13.69 39.00
CA GLU A 45 -38.10 13.42 39.03
C GLU A 45 -37.72 12.24 38.13
N ALA A 46 -38.47 11.13 38.19
CA ALA A 46 -38.24 9.98 37.32
C ALA A 46 -38.38 10.33 35.82
N ILE A 47 -39.42 11.09 35.46
CA ILE A 47 -39.63 11.56 34.08
C ILE A 47 -38.51 12.52 33.66
N SER A 48 -38.12 13.45 34.52
CA SER A 48 -37.03 14.40 34.26
C SER A 48 -35.71 13.67 34.01
N LYS A 49 -35.42 12.65 34.84
CA LYS A 49 -34.23 11.80 34.69
C LYS A 49 -34.25 11.04 33.36
N GLN A 50 -35.35 10.39 33.03
CA GLN A 50 -35.50 9.68 31.75
C GLN A 50 -35.35 10.62 30.54
N LEU A 51 -35.91 11.83 30.61
CA LEU A 51 -35.78 12.81 29.54
C LEU A 51 -34.34 13.31 29.39
N THR A 52 -33.63 13.48 30.51
CA THR A 52 -32.21 13.89 30.52
C THR A 52 -31.34 12.78 29.93
N GLU A 53 -31.55 11.53 30.33
CA GLU A 53 -30.84 10.37 29.77
C GLU A 53 -31.13 10.22 28.26
N ALA A 54 -32.39 10.35 27.84
CA ALA A 54 -32.76 10.30 26.43
C ALA A 54 -32.09 11.42 25.61
N ARG A 55 -31.98 12.63 26.17
CA ARG A 55 -31.25 13.74 25.53
C ARG A 55 -29.75 13.42 25.41
N SER A 56 -29.12 12.95 26.49
CA SER A 56 -27.70 12.54 26.47
C SER A 56 -27.44 11.47 25.43
N LEU A 57 -28.28 10.42 25.38
CA LEU A 57 -28.19 9.35 24.38
C LEU A 57 -28.32 9.88 22.96
N ARG A 58 -29.23 10.84 22.73
CA ARG A 58 -29.39 11.47 21.41
C ARG A 58 -28.14 12.27 21.03
N GLU A 59 -27.61 13.07 21.95
CA GLU A 59 -26.38 13.85 21.73
C GLU A 59 -25.17 12.96 21.46
N GLU A 60 -25.03 11.85 22.20
CA GLU A 60 -23.99 10.85 21.97
C GLU A 60 -24.13 10.15 20.62
N ALA A 61 -25.36 9.81 20.21
CA ALA A 61 -25.63 9.22 18.90
C ALA A 61 -25.35 10.21 17.76
N GLU A 62 -25.76 11.47 17.90
CA GLU A 62 -25.48 12.55 16.93
C GLU A 62 -23.97 12.77 16.79
N LYS A 63 -23.23 12.79 17.92
CA LYS A 63 -21.77 12.89 17.92
C LYS A 63 -21.12 11.69 17.23
N SER A 64 -21.54 10.48 17.58
CA SER A 64 -21.02 9.25 16.98
C SER A 64 -21.26 9.20 15.47
N LEU A 65 -22.45 9.64 15.01
CA LEU A 65 -22.78 9.73 13.60
C LEU A 65 -21.90 10.76 12.88
N SER A 66 -21.71 11.93 13.45
CA SER A 66 -20.83 12.97 12.90
C SER A 66 -19.39 12.47 12.78
N ASP A 67 -18.87 11.82 13.82
CA ASP A 67 -17.52 11.26 13.83
C ASP A 67 -17.37 10.16 12.78
N ALA A 68 -18.35 9.26 12.64
CA ALA A 68 -18.35 8.22 11.61
C ALA A 68 -18.36 8.81 10.19
N GLN A 69 -19.18 9.83 9.94
CA GLN A 69 -19.23 10.51 8.64
C GLN A 69 -17.92 11.26 8.34
N ALA A 70 -17.31 11.89 9.34
CA ALA A 70 -16.02 12.55 9.18
C ALA A 70 -14.92 11.53 8.82
N ARG A 71 -14.85 10.42 9.57
CA ARG A 71 -13.93 9.32 9.31
C ARG A 71 -14.14 8.72 7.93
N GLN A 72 -15.39 8.49 7.51
CA GLN A 72 -15.68 7.96 6.17
C GLN A 72 -15.14 8.88 5.06
N ARG A 73 -15.32 10.20 5.20
CA ARG A 73 -14.78 11.18 4.23
C ARG A 73 -13.25 11.19 4.22
N GLU A 74 -12.63 11.08 5.38
CA GLU A 74 -11.17 11.00 5.52
C GLU A 74 -10.62 9.72 4.87
N THR A 75 -11.18 8.56 5.20
CA THR A 75 -10.79 7.27 4.61
C THR A 75 -10.99 7.26 3.09
N GLN A 76 -12.07 7.87 2.57
CA GLN A 76 -12.26 7.95 1.12
C GLN A 76 -11.15 8.79 0.47
N ARG A 77 -10.80 9.95 1.05
CA ARG A 77 -9.71 10.79 0.55
C ARG A 77 -8.37 10.06 0.63
N GLU A 78 -8.12 9.34 1.72
CA GLU A 78 -6.91 8.55 1.88
C GLU A 78 -6.83 7.44 0.83
N ALA A 79 -7.92 6.72 0.58
CA ALA A 79 -7.99 5.72 -0.48
C ALA A 79 -7.73 6.32 -1.87
N ASP A 80 -8.35 7.47 -2.18
CA ASP A 80 -8.13 8.18 -3.44
C ASP A 80 -6.66 8.61 -3.58
N ASN A 81 -6.03 9.10 -2.50
CA ASN A 81 -4.61 9.46 -2.47
C ASN A 81 -3.70 8.23 -2.65
N ILE A 82 -4.01 7.09 -2.01
CA ILE A 82 -3.27 5.84 -2.20
C ILE A 82 -3.31 5.41 -3.67
N VAL A 83 -4.48 5.47 -4.30
CA VAL A 83 -4.62 5.12 -5.73
C VAL A 83 -3.87 6.10 -6.63
N ALA A 84 -3.90 7.40 -6.31
CA ALA A 84 -3.16 8.41 -7.06
C ALA A 84 -1.64 8.18 -6.95
N GLN A 85 -1.12 7.97 -5.74
CA GLN A 85 0.28 7.70 -5.50
C GLN A 85 0.74 6.41 -6.20
N ALA A 86 -0.06 5.34 -6.11
CA ALA A 86 0.28 4.07 -6.76
C ALA A 86 0.37 4.21 -8.30
N LYS A 87 -0.44 5.07 -8.91
CA LYS A 87 -0.35 5.37 -10.35
C LYS A 87 0.90 6.16 -10.68
N GLU A 88 1.21 7.19 -9.90
CA GLU A 88 2.43 7.98 -10.09
C GLU A 88 3.68 7.12 -9.94
N ASP A 89 3.74 6.28 -8.91
CA ASP A 89 4.83 5.35 -8.68
C ASP A 89 4.96 4.33 -9.84
N ALA A 90 3.83 3.82 -10.35
CA ALA A 90 3.84 2.92 -11.49
C ALA A 90 4.38 3.60 -12.75
N ASP A 91 3.98 4.85 -13.03
CA ASP A 91 4.46 5.61 -14.18
C ASP A 91 5.97 5.90 -14.07
N LEU A 92 6.45 6.27 -12.88
CA LEU A 92 7.88 6.45 -12.59
C LEU A 92 8.66 5.14 -12.77
N MET A 93 8.14 4.02 -12.25
CA MET A 93 8.77 2.71 -12.42
C MET A 93 8.83 2.29 -13.89
N VAL A 94 7.77 2.53 -14.67
CA VAL A 94 7.76 2.25 -16.11
C VAL A 94 8.79 3.10 -16.84
N ALA A 95 8.87 4.40 -16.54
CA ALA A 95 9.87 5.28 -17.15
C ALA A 95 11.30 4.82 -16.84
N ALA A 96 11.61 4.56 -15.57
CA ALA A 96 12.93 4.08 -15.16
C ALA A 96 13.27 2.71 -15.78
N THR A 97 12.30 1.80 -15.86
CA THR A 97 12.49 0.47 -16.48
C THR A 97 12.75 0.59 -17.98
N LYS A 98 12.05 1.49 -18.69
CA LYS A 98 12.29 1.74 -20.12
C LYS A 98 13.72 2.24 -20.36
N GLU A 99 14.20 3.18 -19.55
CA GLU A 99 15.57 3.69 -19.65
C GLU A 99 16.60 2.57 -19.40
N GLN A 100 16.40 1.76 -18.36
CA GLN A 100 17.26 0.62 -18.07
C GLN A 100 17.27 -0.40 -19.20
N ILE A 101 16.10 -0.74 -19.78
CA ILE A 101 15.98 -1.65 -20.91
C ILE A 101 16.72 -1.09 -22.13
N ALA A 102 16.56 0.20 -22.43
CA ALA A 102 17.27 0.85 -23.54
C ALA A 102 18.79 0.73 -23.39
N SER A 103 19.33 1.04 -22.20
CA SER A 103 20.76 0.85 -21.90
C SER A 103 21.20 -0.61 -22.01
N LEU A 104 20.35 -1.54 -21.56
CA LEU A 104 20.61 -2.99 -21.66
C LEU A 104 20.69 -3.46 -23.11
N ILE A 105 19.78 -2.99 -23.95
CA ILE A 105 19.76 -3.28 -25.39
C ILE A 105 21.02 -2.73 -26.03
N GLU A 106 21.36 -1.46 -25.80
CA GLU A 106 22.58 -0.84 -26.35
C GLU A 106 23.84 -1.65 -25.99
N ARG A 107 24.00 -2.00 -24.71
CA ARG A 107 25.14 -2.80 -24.26
C ARG A 107 25.15 -4.20 -24.87
N ARG A 108 23.98 -4.83 -25.04
CA ARG A 108 23.87 -6.16 -25.66
C ARG A 108 24.19 -6.12 -27.15
N THR A 109 23.73 -5.09 -27.86
CA THR A 109 24.04 -4.85 -29.26
C THR A 109 25.55 -4.69 -29.44
N LYS A 110 26.17 -3.78 -28.67
CA LYS A 110 27.62 -3.57 -28.73
C LYS A 110 28.41 -4.84 -28.45
N ALA A 111 28.02 -5.61 -27.44
CA ALA A 111 28.67 -6.89 -27.14
C ALA A 111 28.51 -7.94 -28.26
N ALA A 112 27.41 -7.91 -29.01
CA ALA A 112 27.21 -8.76 -30.17
C ALA A 112 28.07 -8.30 -31.36
N GLU A 113 28.12 -6.99 -31.62
CA GLU A 113 29.00 -6.39 -32.63
C GLU A 113 30.47 -6.70 -32.37
N ASP A 114 30.94 -6.53 -31.12
CA ASP A 114 32.31 -6.85 -30.72
C ASP A 114 32.63 -8.34 -30.94
N LYS A 115 31.68 -9.24 -30.67
CA LYS A 115 31.84 -10.68 -30.94
C LYS A 115 31.89 -10.99 -32.42
N ILE A 116 31.07 -10.34 -33.23
CA ILE A 116 31.08 -10.48 -34.69
C ILE A 116 32.45 -10.02 -35.23
N ALA A 117 32.91 -8.84 -34.82
CA ALA A 117 34.22 -8.32 -35.24
C ALA A 117 35.38 -9.25 -34.85
N GLN A 118 35.34 -9.82 -33.64
CA GLN A 118 36.32 -10.82 -33.21
C GLN A 118 36.27 -12.10 -34.07
N ALA A 119 35.06 -12.60 -34.37
CA ALA A 119 34.87 -13.78 -35.20
C ALA A 119 35.34 -13.54 -36.64
N GLU A 120 35.05 -12.37 -37.23
CA GLU A 120 35.53 -11.96 -38.55
C GLU A 120 37.06 -11.88 -38.60
N ALA A 121 37.68 -11.23 -37.61
CA ALA A 121 39.14 -11.15 -37.52
C ALA A 121 39.78 -12.55 -37.40
N HIS A 122 39.15 -13.45 -36.64
CA HIS A 122 39.61 -14.83 -36.51
C HIS A 122 39.43 -15.63 -37.81
N ALA A 123 38.30 -15.50 -38.50
CA ALA A 123 38.05 -16.13 -39.80
C ALA A 123 39.05 -15.65 -40.86
N LEU A 124 39.33 -14.34 -40.90
CA LEU A 124 40.28 -13.76 -41.84
C LEU A 124 41.71 -14.26 -41.60
N LYS A 125 42.11 -14.43 -40.34
CA LYS A 125 43.39 -15.07 -39.97
C LYS A 125 43.44 -16.54 -40.44
N GLN A 126 42.37 -17.31 -40.24
CA GLN A 126 42.31 -18.70 -40.68
C GLN A 126 42.42 -18.82 -42.22
N VAL A 127 41.73 -17.97 -42.98
CA VAL A 127 41.82 -17.97 -44.45
C VAL A 127 43.25 -17.64 -44.91
N ARG A 128 43.90 -16.65 -44.28
CA ARG A 128 45.30 -16.32 -44.58
C ARG A 128 46.24 -17.48 -44.26
N ALA A 129 46.08 -18.12 -43.11
CA ALA A 129 46.89 -19.28 -42.73
C ALA A 129 46.74 -20.41 -43.76
N ALA A 130 45.50 -20.78 -44.12
CA ALA A 130 45.23 -21.79 -45.13
C ALA A 130 45.83 -21.44 -46.50
N ALA A 131 45.76 -20.17 -46.91
CA ALA A 131 46.38 -19.72 -48.17
C ALA A 131 47.92 -19.82 -48.13
N VAL A 132 48.55 -19.49 -46.99
CA VAL A 132 49.99 -19.65 -46.78
C VAL A 132 50.37 -21.12 -46.84
N ASP A 133 49.63 -22.00 -46.17
CA ASP A 133 49.88 -23.45 -46.16
C ASP A 133 49.81 -24.02 -47.58
N VAL A 134 48.78 -23.65 -48.36
CA VAL A 134 48.65 -24.05 -49.77
C VAL A 134 49.81 -23.52 -50.62
N ALA A 135 50.22 -22.27 -50.43
CA ALA A 135 51.35 -21.69 -51.16
C ALA A 135 52.69 -22.37 -50.82
N VAL A 136 52.91 -22.71 -49.55
CA VAL A 136 54.11 -23.44 -49.08
C VAL A 136 54.13 -24.85 -49.67
N SER A 137 53.02 -25.60 -49.60
CA SER A 137 52.95 -26.94 -50.21
C SER A 137 53.13 -26.93 -51.73
N ALA A 138 52.61 -25.90 -52.42
CA ALA A 138 52.82 -25.73 -53.85
C ALA A 138 54.30 -25.41 -54.17
N ALA A 139 54.92 -24.51 -53.41
CA ALA A 139 56.34 -24.19 -53.55
C ALA A 139 57.23 -25.42 -53.27
N GLU A 140 56.91 -26.22 -52.25
CA GLU A 140 57.58 -27.47 -51.92
C GLU A 140 57.49 -28.48 -53.06
N SER A 141 56.30 -28.66 -53.64
CA SER A 141 56.10 -29.56 -54.80
C SER A 141 56.92 -29.10 -56.02
N VAL A 142 56.85 -27.81 -56.37
CA VAL A 142 57.61 -27.24 -57.50
C VAL A 142 59.11 -27.36 -57.27
N LEU A 143 59.58 -27.10 -56.04
CA LEU A 143 60.99 -27.23 -55.68
C LEU A 143 61.45 -28.69 -55.76
N SER A 144 60.67 -29.63 -55.23
CA SER A 144 60.97 -31.07 -55.29
C SER A 144 61.07 -31.57 -56.73
N ASP A 145 60.18 -31.12 -57.61
CA ASP A 145 60.21 -31.48 -59.03
C ASP A 145 61.41 -30.88 -59.76
N LYS A 146 61.81 -29.63 -59.45
CA LYS A 146 63.03 -29.04 -60.02
C LYS A 146 64.33 -29.64 -59.47
N LEU A 147 64.32 -30.15 -58.25
CA LEU A 147 65.48 -30.78 -57.61
C LEU A 147 65.76 -32.20 -58.11
N LYS A 148 64.80 -32.86 -58.78
CA LYS A 148 64.99 -34.15 -59.46
C LYS A 148 65.77 -33.97 -60.77
N GLY A 149 67.06 -33.64 -60.68
CA GLY A 149 67.93 -33.44 -61.85
C GLY A 149 69.27 -32.79 -61.53
N ARG A 150 70.00 -32.39 -62.59
CA ARG A 150 71.36 -31.81 -62.50
C ARG A 150 71.45 -30.53 -61.66
N ASP A 151 70.36 -29.78 -61.58
CA ASP A 151 70.24 -28.53 -60.81
C ASP A 151 70.20 -28.78 -59.29
N GLY A 152 69.65 -29.92 -58.83
CA GLY A 152 69.64 -30.29 -57.42
C GLY A 152 71.03 -30.62 -56.88
N SER A 153 71.83 -31.37 -57.64
CA SER A 153 73.23 -31.62 -57.30
C SER A 153 74.05 -30.32 -57.26
N ALA A 154 73.82 -29.39 -58.20
CA ALA A 154 74.50 -28.09 -58.20
C ALA A 154 74.13 -27.23 -56.97
N LEU A 155 72.87 -27.25 -56.53
CA LEU A 155 72.42 -26.57 -55.32
C LEU A 155 73.03 -27.18 -54.05
N ILE A 156 73.18 -28.50 -53.98
CA ILE A 156 73.87 -29.18 -52.86
C ILE A 156 75.34 -28.78 -52.82
N THR A 157 76.04 -28.82 -53.95
CA THR A 157 77.45 -28.38 -54.01
C THR A 157 77.61 -26.91 -53.61
N LYS A 158 76.69 -26.04 -54.06
CA LYS A 158 76.69 -24.62 -53.65
C LYS A 158 76.41 -24.45 -52.15
N SER A 159 75.47 -25.22 -51.59
CA SER A 159 75.12 -25.14 -50.17
C SER A 159 76.25 -25.66 -49.27
N ILE A 160 76.99 -26.68 -49.71
CA ILE A 160 78.21 -27.16 -49.05
C ILE A 160 79.28 -26.06 -49.05
N GLY A 161 79.48 -25.37 -50.18
CA GLY A 161 80.40 -24.24 -50.27
C GLY A 161 80.01 -23.03 -49.40
N ASP A 162 78.72 -22.71 -49.31
CA ASP A 162 78.23 -21.60 -48.45
C ASP A 162 78.40 -21.90 -46.95
N VAL A 163 78.32 -23.18 -46.53
CA VAL A 163 78.57 -23.60 -45.15
C VAL A 163 80.08 -23.61 -44.85
N GLU A 164 80.90 -24.10 -45.78
CA GLU A 164 82.37 -24.07 -45.68
C GLU A 164 82.88 -22.62 -45.60
N GLY A 165 82.34 -21.70 -46.40
CA GLY A 165 82.67 -20.28 -46.37
C GLY A 165 82.20 -19.51 -45.13
N LYS A 166 81.32 -20.07 -44.30
CA LYS A 166 80.91 -19.50 -42.99
C LYS A 166 81.66 -20.12 -41.80
N LEU A 167 82.48 -21.15 -42.04
CA LEU A 167 83.28 -21.85 -41.02
C LEU A 167 84.79 -21.52 -41.09
N HIS A 168 85.18 -20.58 -41.96
CA HIS A 168 86.50 -19.95 -41.98
C HIS A 168 86.43 -18.50 -41.44
#